data_AF-A0A8S1NBS0-F1
#
_entry.id   AF-A0A8S1NBS0-F1
#
_cell.length_a   1.000
_cell.length_b   1.000
_cell.length_c   1.000
_cell.angle_alpha   90.00
_cell.angle_beta   90.00
_cell.angle_gamma   90.00
#
_symmetry.space_group_name_H-M   'P 1'
#
loop_
_entity.id
_entity.type
_entity.pdbx_description
1 polymer ?
#
loop_
_entity_poly.entity_id
_entity_poly.type
_entity_poly.pdbx_seq_one_letter_code
_entity_poly.pdbx_strand_id
1 'polypeptide(L)' 'MIVSIMVAIKYYDDEYYKNEYYAKVGGLSLKEINELEMEFLSMLNYELFIQKEVFEVYEERLKQYEVIEI' A
#
# COMPACT_ATOMS: atom_id res chain seq x y z
N MET A 1 6.04 2.58 -4.74
CA MET A 1 5.25 3.37 -3.76
C MET A 1 3.75 3.33 -4.06
N ILE A 2 3.27 3.67 -5.27
CA ILE A 2 1.82 3.65 -5.53
C ILE A 2 1.20 2.26 -5.39
N VAL A 3 1.86 1.22 -5.91
CA VAL A 3 1.37 -0.17 -5.84
C VAL A 3 1.30 -0.70 -4.42
N SER A 4 2.30 -0.40 -3.59
CA SER A 4 2.30 -0.83 -2.18
C SER A 4 1.15 -0.20 -1.39
N ILE A 5 0.84 1.08 -1.65
CA ILE A 5 -0.31 1.76 -1.03
C ILE A 5 -1.63 1.18 -1.54
N MET A 6 -1.75 0.99 -2.86
CA MET A 6 -2.94 0.41 -3.49
C MET A 6 -3.26 -0.99 -2.93
N VAL A 7 -2.26 -1.87 -2.83
CA VAL A 7 -2.41 -3.22 -2.28
C VAL A 7 -2.82 -3.18 -0.81
N ALA A 8 -2.22 -2.29 -0.01
CA ALA A 8 -2.59 -2.12 1.39
C ALA A 8 -4.06 -1.68 1.55
N ILE A 9 -4.50 -0.68 0.78
CA ILE A 9 -5.90 -0.20 0.78
C ILE A 9 -6.86 -1.33 0.40
N LYS A 10 -6.59 -2.04 -0.70
CA LYS A 10 -7.44 -3.16 -1.14
C LYS A 10 -7.53 -4.31 -0.14
N TYR A 11 -6.51 -4.50 0.68
CA TYR A 11 -6.45 -5.59 1.65
C TYR A 11 -7.14 -5.22 2.96
N TYR A 12 -7.01 -3.97 3.43
CA TYR A 12 -7.47 -3.54 4.74
C TYR A 12 -8.78 -2.74 4.75
N ASP A 13 -9.08 -1.99 3.68
CA ASP A 13 -10.27 -1.14 3.62
C ASP A 13 -11.46 -1.89 3.01
N ASP A 14 -12.65 -1.75 3.61
CA ASP A 14 -13.89 -2.32 3.07
C ASP A 14 -14.32 -1.64 1.76
N GLU A 15 -13.93 -0.38 1.57
CA GLU A 15 -14.20 0.42 0.37
C GLU A 15 -12.89 0.80 -0.33
N TYR A 16 -12.72 0.36 -1.57
CA TYR A 16 -11.55 0.65 -2.39
C TYR A 16 -11.93 0.88 -3.86
N TYR A 17 -11.03 1.50 -4.62
CA TYR A 17 -11.25 1.78 -6.04
C TYR A 17 -10.74 0.66 -6.95
N LYS A 18 -11.19 0.65 -8.21
CA LYS A 18 -10.65 -0.25 -9.23
C LYS A 18 -9.26 0.22 -9.69
N ASN A 19 -8.45 -0.70 -10.23
CA ASN A 19 -7.12 -0.40 -10.78
C ASN A 19 -7.11 0.71 -11.83
N GLU A 20 -8.19 0.87 -12.60
CA GLU A 20 -8.32 1.95 -13.56
C GLU A 20 -8.25 3.35 -12.90
N TYR A 21 -8.83 3.49 -11.70
CA TYR A 21 -8.77 4.73 -10.95
C TYR A 21 -7.35 5.01 -10.45
N TYR A 22 -6.71 4.00 -9.84
CA TYR A 22 -5.32 4.11 -9.38
C TYR A 22 -4.34 4.36 -10.53
N ALA A 23 -4.56 3.74 -11.69
CA ALA A 23 -3.78 3.98 -12.91
C ALA A 23 -3.89 5.43 -13.36
N LYS A 24 -5.12 5.98 -13.39
CA LYS A 24 -5.36 7.38 -13.74
C LYS A 24 -4.69 8.36 -12.78
N VAL A 25 -4.77 8.10 -11.47
CA VAL A 25 -4.11 8.95 -10.45
C VAL A 25 -2.58 8.84 -10.52
N GLY A 26 -2.07 7.63 -10.77
CA GLY A 26 -0.63 7.36 -10.88
C GLY A 26 0.02 7.74 -12.20
N GLY A 27 -0.76 8.18 -13.20
CA GLY A 27 -0.26 8.45 -14.55
C GLY A 27 0.24 7.19 -15.28
N LEU A 28 -0.30 6.02 -14.94
CA LEU A 28 0.05 4.72 -15.53
C LEU A 28 -1.08 4.22 -16.44
N SER A 29 -0.76 3.34 -17.38
CA SER A 29 -1.78 2.56 -18.06
C SER A 29 -2.37 1.50 -17.12
N LEU A 30 -3.61 1.09 -17.40
CA LEU A 30 -4.24 -0.02 -16.68
C LEU A 30 -3.43 -1.32 -16.79
N LYS A 31 -2.77 -1.55 -17.93
CA LYS A 31 -1.92 -2.73 -18.12
C LYS A 31 -0.72 -2.71 -17.17
N GLU A 32 0.01 -1.59 -17.13
CA GLU A 32 1.19 -1.45 -16.27
C GLU A 32 0.84 -1.61 -14.79
N ILE A 33 -0.26 -1.00 -14.31
CA ILE A 33 -0.61 -1.11 -12.89
C ILE A 33 -1.00 -2.55 -12.51
N ASN A 34 -1.65 -3.28 -13.41
CA ASN A 34 -2.02 -4.68 -13.18
C ASN A 34 -0.78 -5.58 -13.13
N GLU A 35 0.18 -5.37 -14.03
CA GLU A 35 1.44 -6.12 -14.04
C GLU A 35 2.26 -5.84 -12.78
N LEU A 36 2.39 -4.58 -12.39
CA LEU A 36 3.12 -4.20 -11.19
C LEU A 36 2.44 -4.70 -9.89
N GLU A 37 1.10 -4.71 -9.84
CA GLU A 37 0.37 -5.29 -8.71
C GLU A 37 0.67 -6.78 -8.56
N MET A 38 0.60 -7.55 -9.66
CA MET A 38 0.90 -8.98 -9.65
C MET A 38 2.35 -9.26 -9.24
N GLU A 39 3.29 -8.50 -9.78
CA GLU A 39 4.72 -8.62 -9.43
C GLU A 39 4.94 -8.32 -7.94
N PHE A 40 4.36 -7.24 -7.42
CA PHE A 40 4.49 -6.85 -6.02
C PHE A 40 3.89 -7.90 -5.07
N LEU A 41 2.70 -8.43 -5.39
CA LEU A 41 2.09 -9.51 -4.61
C LEU A 41 2.95 -10.79 -4.62
N SER A 42 3.52 -11.12 -5.77
CA SER A 42 4.45 -12.26 -5.89
C SER A 42 5.72 -12.05 -5.06
N MET A 43 6.27 -10.82 -5.02
CA MET A 43 7.45 -10.51 -4.19
C MET A 43 7.18 -10.67 -2.70
N LEU A 44 5.93 -10.45 -2.27
CA LEU A 44 5.49 -10.64 -0.89
C LEU A 44 5.05 -12.08 -0.58
N ASN A 45 5.15 -13.01 -1.55
CA ASN A 45 4.56 -14.35 -1.43
C ASN A 45 3.07 -14.33 -1.03
N TYR A 46 2.35 -13.26 -1.39
CA TYR A 46 0.97 -13.00 -0.99
C TYR A 46 0.75 -12.93 0.55
N GLU A 47 1.81 -12.78 1.34
CA GLU A 47 1.74 -12.59 2.79
C GLU A 47 1.46 -11.11 3.12
N LEU A 48 0.18 -10.73 3.12
CA LEU A 48 -0.27 -9.35 3.35
C LEU A 48 -0.72 -9.08 4.78
N PHE A 49 -0.98 -10.12 5.56
CA PHE A 49 -1.46 -9.98 6.93
C PHE A 49 -0.33 -9.53 7.84
N ILE A 50 -0.49 -8.36 8.45
CA ILE A 50 0.42 -7.84 9.46
C ILE A 50 -0.23 -7.98 10.84
N GLN A 51 0.49 -8.63 11.77
CA GLN A 51 0.07 -8.70 13.17
C GLN A 51 0.05 -7.31 13.80
N LYS A 52 -0.88 -7.10 14.72
CA LYS A 52 -1.08 -5.80 15.37
C LYS A 52 0.20 -5.29 16.04
N GLU A 53 0.91 -6.17 16.73
CA GLU A 53 2.14 -5.86 17.45
C GLU A 53 3.24 -5.37 16.51
N VAL A 54 3.31 -5.95 15.30
CA VAL A 54 4.26 -5.53 14.27
C VAL A 54 3.89 -4.15 13.75
N PHE A 55 2.61 -3.91 13.45
CA PHE A 55 2.13 -2.62 13.00
C PHE A 55 2.43 -1.50 14.02
N GLU A 56 2.13 -1.74 15.30
CA GLU A 56 2.38 -0.78 16.40
C GLU A 56 3.86 -0.40 16.49
N VAL A 57 4.80 -1.34 16.33
CA VAL A 57 6.24 -1.05 16.32
C VAL A 57 6.62 -0.09 15.18
N TYR A 58 6.06 -0.27 13.98
CA TYR A 58 6.35 0.65 12.88
C TYR A 58 5.68 2.01 13.05
N GLU A 59 4.46 2.04 13.59
CA GLU A 59 3.74 3.28 13.91
C GLU A 59 4.50 4.12 14.94
N GLU A 60 4.96 3.51 16.04
CA GLU A 60 5.77 4.17 17.07
C GLU A 60 7.08 4.72 16.50
N ARG A 61 7.73 3.99 15.60
CA ARG A 61 8.95 4.47 14.93
C ARG A 61 8.68 5.69 14.05
N LEU A 62 7.57 5.71 13.32
CA LEU A 62 7.21 6.86 12.49
C LEU A 62 6.92 8.11 13.32
N LYS A 63 6.22 7.95 14.46
CA LYS A 63 5.92 9.04 15.41
C LYS A 63 7.17 9.73 15.96
N GLN A 64 8.32 9.02 16.04
CA GLN A 64 9.59 9.64 16.48
C GLN A 64 10.14 10.69 15.51
N TYR A 65 9.73 10.65 14.24
CA TYR A 65 10.12 11.62 13.22
C TYR A 65 9.09 12.74 13.04
N GLU A 66 8.00 12.71 13.80
CA GLU A 66 7.02 13.78 13.81
C GLU A 66 7.67 15.00 14.47
N VAL A 67 8.18 15.92 13.64
CA VAL A 67 8.70 17.20 14.09
C VAL A 67 7.55 17.92 14.78
N ILE A 68 7.67 18.15 16.08
CA ILE A 68 6.80 19.08 16.80
C ILE A 68 7.07 20.45 16.19
N GLU A 69 6.19 20.92 15.29
CA GLU A 69 6.15 22.34 14.93
C GLU A 69 5.81 23.12 16.21
N ILE A 70 6.77 23.95 16.67
CA ILE A 70 6.61 24.95 17.73
C ILE A 70 6.10 26.24 17.10
#